data_AF-A0AAJ4AL28-F1
#
_entry.id   AF-A0AAJ4AL28-F1
#
_cell.length_a   1.000
_cell.length_b   1.000
_cell.length_c   1.000
_cell.angle_alpha   90.00
_cell.angle_beta   90.00
_cell.angle_gamma   90.00
#
_symmetry.space_group_name_H-M   'P 1'
#
loop_
_entity.id
_entity.type
_entity.pdbx_description
1 polymer ?
#
loop_
_entity_poly.entity_id
_entity_poly.type
_entity_poly.pdbx_seq_one_letter_code
_entity_poly.pdbx_strand_id
1 'polypeptide(L)'
;MVHQVTRFSDAFSAWENWNLTNFDSKSECLLAFKQALQSVQPNLASVVAYHMEHASALLAETHQLVGPTGETNELYTAGRGVALIIQDESSESAQQATIAQVTAALVAGNSVILCSDDTQLTQNLEAAYTQSSLPMNLLQFASLDAYHQLLESDVRSVGYIGNQEVEQTINRQLSKRTGAIVGLVSETDVATIPVAHDPHLSLRFITERTRTINITAVGGNATLLELGSEAH
;
A
#
# COMPACT_ATOMS: atom_id res chain seq x y z
N MET A 1 21.15 12.34 -2.95
CA MET A 1 21.23 11.05 -3.67
C MET A 1 21.25 9.83 -2.75
N VAL A 2 22.29 9.57 -1.95
CA VAL A 2 22.40 8.33 -1.13
C VAL A 2 21.22 8.15 -0.16
N HIS A 3 20.79 9.21 0.51
CA HIS A 3 19.73 9.14 1.52
C HIS A 3 18.38 8.62 0.99
N GLN A 4 17.97 8.99 -0.23
CA GLN A 4 16.68 8.54 -0.77
C GLN A 4 16.74 7.12 -1.34
N VAL A 5 17.91 6.69 -1.81
CA VAL A 5 18.13 5.29 -2.22
C VAL A 5 18.02 4.38 -1.01
N THR A 6 18.65 4.76 0.11
CA THR A 6 18.52 4.03 1.38
C THR A 6 17.08 3.99 1.85
N ARG A 7 16.38 5.14 1.85
CA ARG A 7 14.96 5.25 2.22
C ARG A 7 14.07 4.28 1.44
N PHE A 8 14.24 4.24 0.12
CA PHE A 8 13.52 3.31 -0.74
C PHE A 8 13.85 1.85 -0.42
N SER A 9 15.13 1.52 -0.25
CA SER A 9 15.57 0.16 0.07
C SER A 9 14.99 -0.34 1.40
N ASP A 10 14.93 0.53 2.41
CA ASP A 10 14.37 0.23 3.72
C ASP A 10 12.85 0.03 3.62
N ALA A 11 12.15 0.87 2.86
CA ALA A 11 10.71 0.74 2.62
C ALA A 11 10.41 -0.54 1.83
N PHE A 12 11.25 -0.90 0.87
CA PHE A 12 11.14 -2.11 0.07
C PHE A 12 11.28 -3.36 0.95
N SER A 13 12.30 -3.39 1.81
CA SER A 13 12.53 -4.51 2.74
C SER A 13 11.40 -4.66 3.77
N ALA A 14 10.83 -3.54 4.25
CA ALA A 14 9.66 -3.56 5.12
C ALA A 14 8.42 -4.12 4.39
N TRP A 15 8.23 -3.73 3.13
CA TRP A 15 7.13 -4.23 2.30
C TRP A 15 7.18 -5.74 2.09
N GLU A 16 8.35 -6.33 1.86
CA GLU A 16 8.47 -7.78 1.64
C GLU A 16 7.83 -8.60 2.77
N ASN A 17 8.03 -8.17 4.01
CA ASN A 17 7.44 -8.82 5.20
C ASN A 17 5.97 -8.43 5.39
N TRP A 18 5.66 -7.14 5.22
CA TRP A 18 4.30 -6.63 5.39
C TRP A 18 3.32 -7.25 4.38
N ASN A 19 3.75 -7.44 3.14
CA ASN A 19 2.94 -8.04 2.09
C ASN A 19 2.51 -9.48 2.43
N LEU A 20 3.36 -10.23 3.14
CA LEU A 20 3.09 -11.60 3.59
C LEU A 20 2.23 -11.67 4.86
N THR A 21 2.05 -10.56 5.56
CA THR A 21 1.22 -10.49 6.78
C THR A 21 -0.26 -10.64 6.40
N ASN A 22 -1.02 -11.45 7.15
CA ASN A 22 -2.45 -11.62 6.88
C ASN A 22 -3.25 -10.33 7.18
N PHE A 23 -4.48 -10.25 6.66
CA PHE A 23 -5.30 -9.04 6.77
C PHE A 23 -5.65 -8.68 8.23
N ASP A 24 -5.91 -9.67 9.07
CA ASP A 24 -6.28 -9.46 10.47
C ASP A 24 -5.14 -8.82 11.27
N SER A 25 -3.93 -9.35 11.16
CA SER A 25 -2.74 -8.79 11.81
C SER A 25 -2.39 -7.40 11.26
N LYS A 26 -2.57 -7.17 9.94
CA LYS A 26 -2.43 -5.82 9.37
C LYS A 26 -3.42 -4.85 10.01
N SER A 27 -4.65 -5.31 10.19
CA SER A 27 -5.74 -4.51 10.77
C SER A 27 -5.49 -4.18 12.24
N GLU A 28 -5.00 -5.13 13.04
CA GLU A 28 -4.61 -4.88 14.43
C GLU A 28 -3.55 -3.79 14.55
N CYS A 29 -2.50 -3.83 13.71
CA CYS A 29 -1.46 -2.80 13.69
C CYS A 29 -2.02 -1.41 13.33
N LEU A 30 -2.89 -1.35 12.32
CA LEU A 30 -3.50 -0.09 11.89
C LEU A 30 -4.52 0.46 12.89
N LEU A 31 -5.23 -0.41 13.62
CA LEU A 31 -6.10 0.00 14.72
C LEU A 31 -5.29 0.59 15.89
N ALA A 32 -4.12 0.03 16.20
CA ALA A 32 -3.21 0.60 17.20
C ALA A 32 -2.71 1.99 16.76
N PHE A 33 -2.33 2.15 15.49
CA PHE A 33 -1.97 3.44 14.90
C PHE A 33 -3.12 4.46 14.97
N LYS A 34 -4.33 4.04 14.62
CA LYS A 34 -5.56 4.86 14.74
C LYS A 34 -5.81 5.29 16.18
N GLN A 35 -5.61 4.40 17.15
CA GLN A 35 -5.81 4.72 18.56
C GLN A 35 -4.78 5.73 19.08
N ALA A 36 -3.52 5.64 18.64
CA ALA A 36 -2.51 6.64 18.96
C ALA A 36 -2.89 8.03 18.39
N LEU A 37 -3.35 8.08 17.13
CA LEU A 37 -3.85 9.32 16.50
C LEU A 37 -5.09 9.88 17.18
N GLN A 38 -5.98 9.04 17.71
CA GLN A 38 -7.25 9.48 18.32
C GLN A 38 -7.06 10.52 19.43
N SER A 39 -5.93 10.47 20.14
CA SER A 39 -5.62 11.38 21.24
C SER A 39 -5.15 12.77 20.79
N VAL A 40 -4.57 12.87 19.59
CA VAL A 40 -3.94 14.10 19.07
C VAL A 40 -4.76 14.71 17.93
N GLN A 41 -5.27 13.88 17.02
CA GLN A 41 -6.01 14.26 15.81
C GLN A 41 -7.23 13.36 15.60
N PRO A 42 -8.34 13.60 16.33
CA PRO A 42 -9.56 12.79 16.24
C PRO A 42 -10.14 12.72 14.81
N ASN A 43 -10.06 13.82 14.06
CA ASN A 43 -10.56 13.91 12.69
C ASN A 43 -9.77 13.02 11.72
N LEU A 44 -8.46 12.88 11.90
CA LEU A 44 -7.67 11.96 11.09
C LEU A 44 -7.92 10.51 11.51
N ALA A 45 -8.07 10.25 12.81
CA ALA A 45 -8.39 8.93 13.33
C ALA A 45 -9.75 8.40 12.82
N SER A 46 -10.74 9.28 12.58
CA SER A 46 -12.00 8.88 11.95
C SER A 46 -11.85 8.49 10.48
N VAL A 47 -10.95 9.16 9.73
CA VAL A 47 -10.63 8.78 8.34
C VAL A 47 -9.96 7.42 8.30
N VAL A 48 -9.03 7.14 9.23
CA VAL A 48 -8.42 5.81 9.34
C VAL A 48 -9.49 4.74 9.58
N ALA A 49 -10.40 4.98 10.53
CA ALA A 49 -11.49 4.05 10.83
C ALA A 49 -12.40 3.78 9.62
N TYR A 50 -12.77 4.83 8.88
CA TYR A 50 -13.58 4.75 7.67
C TYR A 50 -12.94 3.82 6.62
N HIS A 51 -11.66 4.02 6.30
CA HIS A 51 -10.99 3.18 5.31
C HIS A 51 -10.70 1.77 5.81
N MET A 52 -10.46 1.57 7.11
CA MET A 52 -10.29 0.24 7.69
C MET A 52 -11.57 -0.60 7.55
N GLU A 53 -12.74 0.00 7.82
CA GLU A 53 -14.04 -0.66 7.65
C GLU A 53 -14.27 -1.11 6.21
N HIS A 54 -14.08 -0.20 5.25
CA HIS A 54 -14.28 -0.52 3.84
C HIS A 54 -13.23 -1.47 3.27
N ALA A 55 -11.96 -1.33 3.67
CA ALA A 55 -10.90 -2.25 3.24
C ALA A 55 -11.17 -3.68 3.74
N SER A 56 -11.73 -3.85 4.93
CA SER A 56 -12.11 -5.18 5.44
C SER A 56 -13.11 -5.88 4.50
N ALA A 57 -14.14 -5.16 4.06
CA ALA A 57 -15.14 -5.71 3.14
C ALA A 57 -14.57 -6.05 1.75
N LEU A 58 -13.48 -5.40 1.33
CA LEU A 58 -12.93 -5.51 -0.02
C LEU A 58 -11.70 -6.42 -0.12
N LEU A 59 -10.90 -6.53 0.94
CA LEU A 59 -9.55 -7.12 0.89
C LEU A 59 -9.36 -8.30 1.84
N ALA A 60 -10.25 -8.52 2.82
CA ALA A 60 -10.03 -9.54 3.85
C ALA A 60 -10.21 -10.97 3.32
N GLU A 61 -11.19 -11.18 2.44
CA GLU A 61 -11.54 -12.52 1.98
C GLU A 61 -10.68 -12.97 0.79
N THR A 62 -10.24 -14.23 0.83
CA THR A 62 -9.72 -14.94 -0.33
C THR A 62 -10.87 -15.64 -1.04
N HIS A 63 -11.11 -15.30 -2.30
CA HIS A 63 -12.20 -15.84 -3.09
C HIS A 63 -11.80 -17.17 -3.75
N GLN A 64 -12.57 -18.23 -3.49
CA GLN A 64 -12.41 -19.50 -4.19
C GLN A 64 -13.00 -19.38 -5.60
N LEU A 65 -12.15 -19.63 -6.61
CA LEU A 65 -12.56 -19.67 -8.00
C LEU A 65 -12.94 -21.09 -8.42
N VAL A 66 -13.81 -21.19 -9.43
CA VAL A 66 -14.20 -22.47 -10.00
C VAL A 66 -12.99 -23.12 -10.67
N GLY A 67 -12.78 -24.42 -10.40
CA GLY A 67 -11.69 -25.21 -10.96
C GLY A 67 -12.06 -26.69 -11.14
N PRO A 68 -11.22 -27.47 -11.83
CA PRO A 68 -11.37 -28.91 -11.96
C PRO A 68 -11.11 -29.64 -10.62
N THR A 69 -11.53 -30.90 -10.52
CA THR A 69 -11.26 -31.73 -9.34
C THR A 69 -9.77 -31.88 -9.08
N GLY A 70 -9.38 -31.77 -7.81
CA GLY A 70 -7.98 -31.88 -7.38
C GLY A 70 -7.13 -30.66 -7.74
N GLU A 71 -7.78 -29.52 -8.01
CA GLU A 71 -7.18 -28.21 -8.09
C GLU A 71 -7.88 -27.25 -7.12
N THR A 72 -7.10 -26.42 -6.42
CA THR A 72 -7.63 -25.28 -5.64
C THR A 72 -7.20 -24.00 -6.33
N ASN A 73 -8.16 -23.12 -6.62
CA ASN A 73 -7.93 -21.82 -7.24
C ASN A 73 -8.42 -20.71 -6.33
N GLU A 74 -7.51 -19.83 -5.94
CA GLU A 74 -7.76 -18.74 -5.00
C GLU A 74 -7.46 -17.40 -5.66
N LEU A 75 -8.40 -16.47 -5.62
CA LEU A 75 -8.20 -15.06 -5.96
C LEU A 75 -8.10 -14.25 -4.66
N TYR A 76 -7.02 -13.49 -4.52
CA TYR A 76 -6.78 -12.65 -3.36
C TYR A 76 -6.05 -11.37 -3.78
N THR A 77 -6.08 -10.36 -2.92
CA THR A 77 -5.36 -9.10 -3.14
C THR A 77 -4.02 -9.11 -2.41
N ALA A 78 -3.01 -8.47 -3.01
CA ALA A 78 -1.71 -8.24 -2.40
C ALA A 78 -1.26 -6.78 -2.60
N GLY A 79 -0.32 -6.33 -1.78
CA GLY A 79 0.30 -5.02 -1.95
C GLY A 79 1.09 -4.96 -3.25
N ARG A 80 1.11 -3.79 -3.87
CA ARG A 80 1.84 -3.52 -5.11
C ARG A 80 3.35 -3.38 -4.88
N GLY A 81 3.76 -2.79 -3.75
CA GLY A 81 5.16 -2.46 -3.47
C GLY A 81 5.32 -1.30 -2.50
N VAL A 82 6.34 -0.48 -2.75
CA VAL A 82 6.51 0.83 -2.10
C VAL A 82 5.55 1.84 -2.73
N ALA A 83 4.69 2.43 -1.91
CA ALA A 83 3.81 3.55 -2.27
C ALA A 83 4.48 4.88 -1.92
N LEU A 84 4.53 5.80 -2.88
CA LEU A 84 5.00 7.17 -2.67
C LEU A 84 3.79 8.09 -2.57
N ILE A 85 3.57 8.73 -1.42
CA ILE A 85 2.49 9.69 -1.23
C ILE A 85 3.10 11.08 -1.15
N ILE A 86 2.58 12.00 -1.95
CA ILE A 86 3.10 13.35 -2.11
C ILE A 86 2.00 14.32 -1.68
N GLN A 87 2.24 15.05 -0.60
CA GLN A 87 1.35 16.10 -0.12
C GLN A 87 1.96 17.45 -0.43
N ASP A 88 1.43 18.12 -1.44
CA ASP A 88 1.86 19.44 -1.93
C ASP A 88 0.99 20.57 -1.33
N GLU A 89 -0.23 20.24 -0.87
CA GLU A 89 -1.14 21.18 -0.20
C GLU A 89 -1.36 20.79 1.27
N SER A 90 -1.44 21.79 2.16
CA SER A 90 -1.43 21.58 3.63
C SER A 90 -2.71 22.04 4.35
N SER A 91 -3.81 22.21 3.61
CA SER A 91 -5.13 22.45 4.22
C SER A 91 -5.59 21.26 5.07
N GLU A 92 -6.50 21.49 6.03
CA GLU A 92 -7.05 20.41 6.87
C GLU A 92 -7.70 19.28 6.05
N SER A 93 -8.39 19.63 4.97
CA SER A 93 -8.95 18.67 4.02
C SER A 93 -7.86 17.91 3.25
N ALA A 94 -6.77 18.56 2.86
CA ALA A 94 -5.63 17.89 2.25
C ALA A 94 -4.94 16.92 3.22
N GLN A 95 -4.88 17.24 4.51
CA GLN A 95 -4.41 16.32 5.56
C GLN A 95 -5.32 15.08 5.67
N GLN A 96 -6.64 15.27 5.57
CA GLN A 96 -7.61 14.15 5.52
C GLN A 96 -7.41 13.27 4.28
N ALA A 97 -7.20 13.86 3.10
CA ALA A 97 -6.89 13.11 1.90
C ALA A 97 -5.55 12.37 1.98
N THR A 98 -4.56 12.97 2.63
CA THR A 98 -3.26 12.35 2.86
C THR A 98 -3.38 11.12 3.75
N ILE A 99 -4.08 11.20 4.89
CA ILE A 99 -4.26 10.05 5.78
C ILE A 99 -5.13 8.96 5.15
N ALA A 100 -6.10 9.33 4.30
CA ALA A 100 -6.90 8.40 3.51
C ALA A 100 -6.01 7.55 2.61
N GLN A 101 -5.15 8.17 1.79
CA GLN A 101 -4.24 7.46 0.90
C GLN A 101 -3.19 6.65 1.67
N VAL A 102 -2.64 7.17 2.77
CA VAL A 102 -1.67 6.45 3.62
C VAL A 102 -2.31 5.18 4.18
N THR A 103 -3.51 5.30 4.73
CA THR A 103 -4.24 4.18 5.33
C THR A 103 -4.61 3.14 4.27
N ALA A 104 -5.15 3.60 3.13
CA ALA A 104 -5.52 2.74 2.00
C ALA A 104 -4.31 1.97 1.46
N ALA A 105 -3.15 2.60 1.35
CA ALA A 105 -1.92 1.96 0.90
C ALA A 105 -1.41 0.92 1.91
N LEU A 106 -1.36 1.26 3.21
CA LEU A 106 -0.88 0.36 4.25
C LEU A 106 -1.78 -0.87 4.40
N VAL A 107 -3.11 -0.68 4.47
CA VAL A 107 -4.06 -1.80 4.62
C VAL A 107 -4.08 -2.71 3.39
N ALA A 108 -3.84 -2.14 2.20
CA ALA A 108 -3.65 -2.89 0.95
C ALA A 108 -2.35 -3.72 0.92
N GLY A 109 -1.47 -3.58 1.92
CA GLY A 109 -0.23 -4.35 2.02
C GLY A 109 0.99 -3.68 1.40
N ASN A 110 0.98 -2.35 1.23
CA ASN A 110 2.13 -1.58 0.74
C ASN A 110 2.93 -1.00 1.91
N SER A 111 4.22 -0.72 1.70
CA SER A 111 4.94 0.27 2.52
C SER A 111 4.73 1.67 1.94
N VAL A 112 4.89 2.70 2.77
CA VAL A 112 4.58 4.09 2.39
C VAL A 112 5.77 5.00 2.69
N ILE A 113 6.11 5.83 1.71
CA ILE A 113 6.96 7.01 1.90
C ILE A 113 6.10 8.24 1.67
N LEU A 114 5.87 9.04 2.71
CA LEU A 114 5.16 10.30 2.65
C LEU A 114 6.16 11.45 2.46
N CYS A 115 6.05 12.18 1.34
CA CYS A 115 6.76 13.42 1.07
C CYS A 115 5.84 14.60 1.37
N SER A 116 6.19 15.39 2.38
CA SER A 116 5.40 16.54 2.84
C SER A 116 6.28 17.52 3.62
N ASP A 117 5.99 18.81 3.47
CA ASP A 117 6.57 19.87 4.31
C ASP A 117 5.59 20.35 5.40
N ASP A 118 4.43 19.69 5.55
CA ASP A 118 3.54 19.89 6.70
C ASP A 118 4.15 19.27 7.96
N THR A 119 4.92 20.08 8.68
CA THR A 119 5.61 19.66 9.90
C THR A 119 4.64 19.20 10.98
N GLN A 120 3.45 19.78 11.05
CA GLN A 120 2.49 19.45 12.10
C GLN A 120 1.85 18.08 11.84
N LEU A 121 1.45 17.81 10.60
CA LEU A 121 0.93 16.51 10.20
C LEU A 121 2.00 15.43 10.38
N THR A 122 3.19 15.63 9.81
CA THR A 122 4.27 14.64 9.83
C THR A 122 4.69 14.27 11.25
N GLN A 123 4.84 15.25 12.16
CA GLN A 123 5.14 14.98 13.57
C GLN A 123 4.03 14.18 14.27
N ASN A 124 2.76 14.49 14.01
CA ASN A 124 1.63 13.76 14.60
C ASN A 124 1.58 12.31 14.11
N LEU A 125 1.80 12.09 12.81
CA LEU A 125 1.85 10.75 12.21
C LEU A 125 3.07 9.96 12.70
N GLU A 126 4.23 10.59 12.83
CA GLU A 126 5.45 9.95 13.32
C GLU A 126 5.33 9.56 14.80
N ALA A 127 4.74 10.41 15.63
CA ALA A 127 4.45 10.09 17.02
C ALA A 127 3.46 8.91 17.13
N ALA A 128 2.39 8.91 16.34
CA ALA A 128 1.43 7.81 16.32
C ALA A 128 2.03 6.50 15.78
N TYR A 129 2.88 6.59 14.76
CA TYR A 129 3.60 5.45 14.20
C TYR A 129 4.53 4.81 15.24
N THR A 130 5.29 5.64 15.96
CA THR A 130 6.20 5.19 17.04
C THR A 130 5.47 4.51 18.19
N GLN A 131 4.22 4.93 18.47
CA GLN A 131 3.37 4.32 19.50
C GLN A 131 2.58 3.10 19.00
N SER A 132 2.54 2.88 17.68
CA SER A 132 1.84 1.76 17.06
C SER A 132 2.69 0.49 17.01
N SER A 133 2.06 -0.64 16.65
CA SER A 133 2.75 -1.90 16.37
C SER A 133 3.10 -2.08 14.89
N LEU A 134 3.09 -1.00 14.09
CA LEU A 134 3.49 -1.09 12.68
C LEU A 134 4.99 -1.43 12.58
N PRO A 135 5.38 -2.35 11.67
CA PRO A 135 6.78 -2.70 11.45
C PRO A 135 7.67 -1.50 11.14
N MET A 136 8.93 -1.56 11.55
CA MET A 136 9.95 -0.54 11.25
C MET A 136 10.05 -0.30 9.74
N ASN A 137 10.27 0.97 9.35
CA ASN A 137 10.41 1.43 7.96
C ASN A 137 9.17 1.26 7.08
N LEU A 138 8.03 0.84 7.65
CA LEU A 138 6.78 0.66 6.90
C LEU A 138 6.12 1.98 6.50
N LEU A 139 6.19 2.99 7.38
CA LEU A 139 5.78 4.37 7.10
C LEU A 139 6.97 5.28 7.35
N GLN A 140 7.41 5.98 6.31
CA GLN A 140 8.56 6.88 6.37
C GLN A 140 8.19 8.28 5.92
N PHE A 141 8.82 9.29 6.50
CA PHE A 141 8.57 10.70 6.21
C PHE A 141 9.79 11.36 5.57
N ALA A 142 9.57 12.12 4.50
CA ALA A 142 10.58 12.88 3.77
C ALA A 142 10.05 14.29 3.48
N SER A 143 10.96 15.24 3.22
CA SER A 143 10.58 16.57 2.73
C SER A 143 9.88 16.47 1.37
N LEU A 144 9.07 17.46 1.02
CA LEU A 144 8.34 17.48 -0.24
C LEU A 144 9.29 17.31 -1.44
N ASP A 145 10.37 18.08 -1.51
CA ASP A 145 11.36 18.03 -2.60
C ASP A 145 11.97 16.64 -2.87
N ALA A 146 11.91 15.71 -1.91
CA ALA A 146 12.43 14.36 -2.08
C ALA A 146 11.65 13.53 -3.11
N TYR A 147 10.39 13.88 -3.42
CA TYR A 147 9.54 13.07 -4.28
C TYR A 147 10.12 12.94 -5.69
N HIS A 148 10.80 13.97 -6.20
CA HIS A 148 11.42 13.94 -7.53
C HIS A 148 12.41 12.79 -7.66
N GLN A 149 13.28 12.60 -6.66
CA GLN A 149 14.27 11.52 -6.66
C GLN A 149 13.60 10.16 -6.40
N LEU A 150 12.59 10.12 -5.53
CA LEU A 150 11.86 8.88 -5.23
C LEU A 150 11.03 8.36 -6.41
N LEU A 151 10.56 9.27 -7.29
CA LEU A 151 9.90 8.91 -8.55
C LEU A 151 10.84 8.23 -9.56
N GLU A 152 12.15 8.30 -9.37
CA GLU A 152 13.14 7.56 -10.18
C GLU A 152 13.35 6.14 -9.66
N SER A 153 13.00 5.86 -8.39
CA SER A 153 13.07 4.53 -7.77
C SER A 153 11.91 3.63 -8.22
N ASP A 154 11.99 2.32 -7.95
CA ASP A 154 10.95 1.33 -8.34
C ASP A 154 9.68 1.35 -7.46
N VAL A 155 9.13 2.54 -7.21
CA VAL A 155 7.83 2.70 -6.54
C VAL A 155 6.71 2.10 -7.40
N ARG A 156 5.71 1.49 -6.75
CA ARG A 156 4.67 0.70 -7.42
C ARG A 156 3.29 1.36 -7.41
N SER A 157 3.12 2.41 -6.61
CA SER A 157 1.96 3.30 -6.62
C SER A 157 2.37 4.70 -6.18
N VAL A 158 1.72 5.72 -6.74
CA VAL A 158 1.91 7.12 -6.35
C VAL A 158 0.58 7.73 -5.94
N GLY A 159 0.55 8.32 -4.76
CA GLY A 159 -0.50 9.19 -4.27
C GLY A 159 -0.08 10.65 -4.38
N TYR A 160 -0.97 11.53 -4.82
CA TYR A 160 -0.70 12.97 -4.88
C TYR A 160 -1.89 13.76 -4.34
N ILE A 161 -1.62 14.78 -3.52
CA ILE A 161 -2.61 15.70 -2.97
C ILE A 161 -2.11 17.12 -3.23
N GLY A 162 -2.83 17.87 -4.07
CA GLY A 162 -2.41 19.22 -4.46
C GLY A 162 -3.12 19.73 -5.70
N ASN A 163 -2.40 20.41 -6.59
CA ASN A 163 -2.98 21.05 -7.77
C ASN A 163 -2.87 20.20 -9.05
N GLN A 164 -3.72 20.53 -10.03
CA GLN A 164 -3.78 19.79 -11.28
C GLN A 164 -2.52 19.94 -12.16
N GLU A 165 -1.79 21.04 -12.06
CA GLU A 165 -0.60 21.28 -12.90
C GLU A 165 0.55 20.32 -12.54
N VAL A 166 0.79 20.15 -11.24
CA VAL A 166 1.80 19.22 -10.72
C VAL A 166 1.34 17.77 -10.90
N GLU A 167 0.06 17.45 -10.70
CA GLU A 167 -0.52 16.13 -10.99
C GLU A 167 -0.20 15.69 -12.42
N GLN A 168 -0.49 16.53 -13.41
CA GLN A 168 -0.21 16.22 -14.81
C GLN A 168 1.29 16.05 -15.07
N THR A 169 2.14 16.78 -14.35
CA THR A 169 3.59 16.66 -14.46
C THR A 169 4.07 15.32 -13.93
N ILE A 170 3.58 14.89 -12.77
CA ILE A 170 3.84 13.57 -12.20
C ILE A 170 3.35 12.47 -13.16
N ASN A 171 2.13 12.59 -13.70
CA ASN A 171 1.58 11.63 -14.65
C ASN A 171 2.45 11.50 -15.92
N ARG A 172 2.90 12.63 -16.48
CA ARG A 172 3.84 12.66 -17.61
C ARG A 172 5.21 12.07 -17.27
N GLN A 173 5.68 12.20 -16.03
CA GLN A 173 6.93 11.58 -15.58
C GLN A 173 6.78 10.06 -15.44
N LEU A 174 5.70 9.60 -14.81
CA LEU A 174 5.42 8.17 -14.61
C LEU A 174 5.24 7.43 -15.94
N SER A 175 4.56 8.03 -16.92
CA SER A 175 4.36 7.44 -18.25
C SER A 175 5.65 7.27 -19.07
N LYS A 176 6.73 7.99 -18.74
CA LYS A 176 8.04 7.85 -19.39
C LYS A 176 8.89 6.71 -18.81
N ARG A 177 8.49 6.14 -17.67
CA ARG A 177 9.26 5.08 -17.01
C ARG A 177 9.30 3.83 -17.88
N THR A 178 10.45 3.18 -17.86
CA THR A 178 10.60 1.82 -18.39
C THR A 178 10.33 0.86 -17.23
N GLY A 179 9.34 -0.02 -17.37
CA GLY A 179 8.95 -0.95 -16.30
C GLY A 179 7.44 -1.05 -16.11
N ALA A 180 7.03 -1.47 -14.92
CA ALA A 180 5.61 -1.62 -14.58
C ALA A 180 4.89 -0.26 -14.64
N ILE A 181 3.66 -0.27 -15.16
CA ILE A 181 2.80 0.92 -15.13
C ILE A 181 2.45 1.23 -13.67
N VAL A 182 2.89 2.40 -13.21
CA VAL A 182 2.63 2.88 -11.85
C VAL A 182 1.31 3.64 -11.83
N GLY A 183 0.42 3.27 -10.91
CA GLY A 183 -0.85 3.98 -10.74
C GLY A 183 -0.64 5.31 -10.04
N LEU A 184 -1.28 6.36 -10.54
CA LEU A 184 -1.36 7.68 -9.90
C LEU A 184 -2.77 7.88 -9.33
N VAL A 185 -2.85 8.08 -8.02
CA VAL A 185 -4.09 8.38 -7.29
C VAL A 185 -4.00 9.82 -6.81
N SER A 186 -4.72 10.71 -7.46
CA SER A 186 -4.59 12.14 -7.22
C SER A 186 -5.85 12.74 -6.62
N GLU A 187 -5.67 13.51 -5.57
CA GLU A 187 -6.67 14.40 -4.99
C GLU A 187 -6.35 15.84 -5.41
N THR A 188 -6.98 16.31 -6.49
CA THR A 188 -6.77 17.67 -7.01
C THR A 188 -7.85 18.66 -6.58
N ASP A 189 -9.03 18.17 -6.17
CA ASP A 189 -10.04 18.98 -5.49
C ASP A 189 -9.82 18.86 -3.98
N VAL A 190 -8.86 19.64 -3.48
CA VAL A 190 -8.52 19.67 -2.05
C VAL A 190 -9.60 20.30 -1.19
N ALA A 191 -10.68 20.87 -1.75
CA ALA A 191 -11.79 21.42 -0.98
C ALA A 191 -12.83 20.35 -0.64
N THR A 192 -13.18 19.49 -1.61
CA THR A 192 -14.21 18.45 -1.43
C THR A 192 -13.67 17.04 -1.24
N ILE A 193 -12.38 16.82 -1.55
CA ILE A 193 -11.61 15.58 -1.37
C ILE A 193 -12.37 14.30 -1.79
N PRO A 194 -12.91 14.23 -3.02
CA PRO A 194 -13.76 13.14 -3.47
C PRO A 194 -13.05 11.78 -3.48
N VAL A 195 -11.73 11.73 -3.72
CA VAL A 195 -10.96 10.48 -3.73
C VAL A 195 -10.79 9.95 -2.31
N ALA A 196 -10.57 10.83 -1.34
CA ALA A 196 -10.52 10.48 0.08
C ALA A 196 -11.86 9.93 0.60
N HIS A 197 -12.98 10.40 0.03
CA HIS A 197 -14.32 9.93 0.37
C HIS A 197 -14.76 8.67 -0.40
N ASP A 198 -13.92 8.11 -1.28
CA ASP A 198 -14.24 6.88 -2.00
C ASP A 198 -14.07 5.65 -1.08
N PRO A 199 -15.13 4.87 -0.81
CA PRO A 199 -15.02 3.65 -0.02
C PRO A 199 -14.13 2.59 -0.69
N HIS A 200 -13.90 2.67 -2.00
CA HIS A 200 -13.08 1.73 -2.76
C HIS A 200 -11.62 2.18 -2.91
N LEU A 201 -11.18 3.23 -2.21
CA LEU A 201 -9.84 3.79 -2.36
C LEU A 201 -8.72 2.74 -2.20
N SER A 202 -8.89 1.76 -1.31
CA SER A 202 -7.92 0.69 -1.08
C SER A 202 -7.64 -0.16 -2.34
N LEU A 203 -8.63 -0.32 -3.22
CA LEU A 203 -8.47 -1.05 -4.49
C LEU A 203 -7.49 -0.37 -5.45
N ARG A 204 -7.21 0.92 -5.27
CA ARG A 204 -6.21 1.63 -6.09
C ARG A 204 -4.77 1.24 -5.74
N PHE A 205 -4.59 0.59 -4.58
CA PHE A 205 -3.29 0.23 -4.02
C PHE A 205 -3.03 -1.28 -3.98
N ILE A 206 -3.90 -2.12 -4.54
CA ILE A 206 -3.71 -3.58 -4.60
C ILE A 206 -3.25 -4.07 -5.97
N THR A 207 -2.78 -5.32 -5.99
CA THR A 207 -2.74 -6.18 -7.17
C THR A 207 -3.57 -7.42 -6.89
N GLU A 208 -4.44 -7.80 -7.82
CA GLU A 208 -5.13 -9.09 -7.78
C GLU A 208 -4.17 -10.22 -8.12
N ARG A 209 -4.20 -11.29 -7.34
CA ARG A 209 -3.36 -12.47 -7.53
C ARG A 209 -4.22 -13.72 -7.51
N THR A 210 -3.95 -14.62 -8.45
CA THR A 210 -4.50 -15.96 -8.43
C THR A 210 -3.44 -16.96 -8.00
N ARG A 211 -3.78 -17.84 -7.07
CA ARG A 211 -2.97 -19.00 -6.69
C ARG A 211 -3.72 -20.27 -7.06
N THR A 212 -3.08 -21.08 -7.90
CA THR A 212 -3.57 -22.39 -8.30
C THR A 212 -2.67 -23.46 -7.70
N ILE A 213 -3.27 -24.40 -6.97
CA ILE A 213 -2.56 -25.56 -6.40
C ILE A 213 -3.16 -26.82 -7.02
N ASN A 214 -2.37 -27.49 -7.86
CA ASN A 214 -2.74 -28.80 -8.39
C ASN A 214 -2.40 -29.89 -7.37
N ILE A 215 -3.41 -30.33 -6.63
CA ILE A 215 -3.32 -31.37 -5.61
C ILE A 215 -3.23 -32.77 -6.26
N THR A 216 -3.76 -32.96 -7.47
CA THR A 216 -3.62 -34.25 -8.19
C THR A 216 -2.15 -34.59 -8.50
N ALA A 217 -1.30 -33.57 -8.72
CA ALA A 217 0.13 -33.76 -8.90
C ALA A 217 0.84 -34.26 -7.62
N VAL A 218 0.28 -34.00 -6.43
CA VAL A 218 0.79 -34.48 -5.13
C VAL A 218 0.42 -35.94 -4.89
N GLY A 219 -0.73 -36.39 -5.42
CA GLY A 219 -1.22 -37.78 -5.36
C GLY A 219 -0.94 -38.61 -6.62
N GLY A 220 -0.09 -38.12 -7.53
CA GLY A 220 0.29 -38.84 -8.74
C GLY A 220 0.86 -40.22 -8.37
N ASN A 221 0.37 -41.26 -9.05
CA ASN A 221 0.80 -42.65 -8.90
C ASN A 221 2.31 -42.72 -8.59
N ALA A 222 2.70 -43.07 -7.35
CA ALA A 222 4.10 -43.04 -6.90
C ALA A 222 5.03 -43.82 -7.84
N THR A 223 4.50 -44.82 -8.55
CA THR A 223 5.18 -45.60 -9.58
C THR A 223 5.69 -44.74 -10.75
N LEU A 224 5.05 -43.61 -11.09
CA LEU A 224 5.53 -42.66 -12.11
C LEU A 224 6.70 -41.79 -11.63
N LEU A 225 6.83 -41.55 -10.32
CA LEU A 225 7.98 -40.85 -9.72
C LEU A 225 9.21 -41.79 -9.62
N GLU A 226 8.99 -43.09 -9.43
CA GLU A 226 10.04 -44.12 -9.40
C GLU A 226 10.57 -44.49 -10.80
N LEU A 227 9.78 -44.28 -11.86
CA LEU A 227 10.22 -44.54 -13.25
C LEU A 227 11.39 -43.65 -13.72
N GLY A 228 11.76 -42.61 -12.95
CA GLY A 228 12.95 -41.78 -13.19
C GLY A 228 14.14 -42.07 -12.28
N SER A 229 14.04 -43.03 -11.34
CA SER A 229 15.11 -43.34 -10.38
C SER A 229 15.91 -44.61 -10.69
N GLU A 230 15.55 -45.38 -11.71
CA GLU A 230 16.38 -46.48 -12.21
C GLU A 230 17.36 -46.01 -13.31
N ALA A 231 18.63 -45.90 -12.90
CA ALA A 231 19.87 -45.97 -13.68
C ALA A 231 20.25 -44.78 -14.61
N HIS A 232 21.09 -43.90 -14.05
CA HIS A 232 22.37 -43.56 -14.68
C HIS A 232 23.51 -44.09 -13.80
#